data_AF-A0A498QPT7-F1
#
_entry.id   AF-A0A498QPT7-F1
#
_cell.length_a   1.000
_cell.length_b   1.000
_cell.length_c   1.000
_cell.angle_alpha   90.00
_cell.angle_beta   90.00
_cell.angle_gamma   90.00
#
_symmetry.space_group_name_H-M   'P 1'
#
loop_
_entity.id
_entity.type
_entity.pdbx_description
1 polymer ?
#
loop_
_entity_poly.entity_id
_entity_poly.type
_entity_poly.pdbx_seq_one_letter_code
_entity_poly.pdbx_strand_id
1 'polypeptide(L)'
;MFREDASVERMTAKYQELISRFINRGISAPEFQSLYVTVFKDDGDQVSGAEFKILDRLFADVDDYTADPELRETAGGLDDEQLRTCAREAYRKLYES
;
A
#
# COMPACT_ATOMS: atom_id res chain seq x y z
N MET A 1 -6.18 -18.18 -19.89
CA MET A 1 -5.32 -17.01 -19.68
C MET A 1 -6.12 -15.74 -19.38
N PHE A 2 -7.16 -15.39 -20.16
CA PHE A 2 -7.99 -14.17 -19.96
C PHE A 2 -8.66 -13.92 -18.58
N ARG A 3 -8.71 -14.90 -17.66
CA ARG A 3 -9.37 -14.77 -16.35
C ARG A 3 -8.46 -14.25 -15.23
N GLU A 4 -7.15 -14.44 -15.37
CA GLU A 4 -6.17 -14.00 -14.38
C GLU A 4 -5.95 -12.49 -14.52
N ASP A 5 -5.78 -11.99 -15.74
CA ASP A 5 -5.58 -10.56 -16.04
C ASP A 5 -6.72 -9.68 -15.52
N ALA A 6 -7.99 -10.07 -15.77
CA ALA A 6 -9.14 -9.31 -15.30
C ALA A 6 -9.26 -9.27 -13.77
N SER A 7 -8.78 -10.31 -13.07
CA SER A 7 -8.79 -10.36 -11.61
C SER A 7 -7.65 -9.52 -11.03
N VAL A 8 -6.48 -9.55 -11.67
CA VAL A 8 -5.37 -8.66 -11.34
C VAL A 8 -5.78 -7.20 -11.52
N GLU A 9 -6.44 -6.84 -12.61
CA GLU A 9 -6.96 -5.47 -12.85
C GLU A 9 -7.95 -5.03 -11.76
N ARG A 10 -8.92 -5.89 -11.39
CA ARG A 10 -9.89 -5.56 -10.32
C ARG A 10 -9.21 -5.39 -8.96
N MET A 11 -8.22 -6.21 -8.65
CA MET A 11 -7.42 -6.08 -7.43
C MET A 11 -6.64 -4.77 -7.43
N THR A 12 -5.79 -4.52 -8.42
CA THR A 12 -4.89 -3.35 -8.44
C THR A 12 -5.63 -2.02 -8.56
N ALA A 13 -6.80 -1.98 -9.22
CA ALA A 13 -7.60 -0.77 -9.34
C ALA A 13 -8.06 -0.20 -7.99
N LYS A 14 -8.29 -1.05 -6.98
CA LYS A 14 -8.71 -0.62 -5.63
C LYS A 14 -7.65 0.19 -4.90
N TYR A 15 -6.38 -0.07 -5.19
CA TYR A 15 -5.25 0.56 -4.51
C TYR A 15 -4.73 1.79 -5.25
N GLN A 16 -4.97 1.89 -6.55
CA GLN A 16 -4.36 2.92 -7.40
C GLN A 16 -4.64 4.34 -6.90
N GLU A 17 -5.91 4.68 -6.68
CA GLU A 17 -6.29 6.01 -6.21
C GLU A 17 -5.84 6.26 -4.77
N LEU A 18 -5.93 5.24 -3.90
CA LEU A 18 -5.50 5.36 -2.51
C LEU A 18 -3.99 5.66 -2.40
N ILE A 19 -3.16 4.88 -3.09
CA ILE A 19 -1.71 5.06 -3.12
C ILE A 19 -1.38 6.40 -3.80
N SER A 20 -2.05 6.76 -4.90
CA SER A 20 -1.88 8.04 -5.59
C SER A 20 -2.16 9.25 -4.69
N ARG A 21 -3.29 9.24 -3.98
CA ARG A 21 -3.64 10.30 -3.02
C ARG A 21 -2.62 10.39 -1.90
N PHE A 22 -2.13 9.24 -1.42
CA PHE A 22 -1.07 9.23 -0.44
C PHE A 22 0.18 9.86 -1.02
N ILE A 23 0.82 9.33 -2.07
CA ILE A 23 2.10 9.85 -2.61
C ILE A 23 2.07 11.35 -2.97
N ASN A 24 0.91 11.88 -3.36
CA ASN A 24 0.69 13.29 -3.71
C ASN A 24 0.33 14.19 -2.51
N ARG A 25 0.45 13.69 -1.29
CA ARG A 25 0.14 14.39 -0.03
C ARG A 25 -1.33 14.83 0.10
N GLY A 26 -2.23 14.16 -0.62
CA GLY A 26 -3.67 14.35 -0.52
C GLY A 26 -4.30 13.69 0.71
N ILE A 27 -3.59 12.75 1.34
CA ILE A 27 -3.92 12.16 2.65
C ILE A 27 -2.66 12.00 3.52
N SER A 28 -2.87 11.96 4.83
CA SER A 28 -1.81 11.75 5.82
C SER A 28 -1.35 10.28 5.90
N ALA A 29 -0.21 10.01 6.54
CA ALA A 29 0.26 8.63 6.73
C ALA A 29 -0.63 7.79 7.67
N PRO A 30 -1.15 8.32 8.81
CA PRO A 30 -2.11 7.57 9.64
C PRO A 30 -3.42 7.27 8.92
N GLU A 31 -3.92 8.22 8.11
CA GLU A 31 -5.11 8.02 7.28
C GLU A 31 -4.86 6.96 6.20
N PHE A 32 -3.70 7.02 5.52
CA PHE A 32 -3.30 6.02 4.54
C PHE A 32 -3.17 4.63 5.17
N GLN A 33 -2.52 4.49 6.34
CA GLN A 33 -2.42 3.21 7.05
C GLN A 33 -3.81 2.61 7.32
N SER A 34 -4.70 3.42 7.90
CA SER A 34 -6.06 2.97 8.24
C SER A 34 -6.82 2.50 7.01
N LEU A 35 -6.82 3.31 5.94
CA LEU A 35 -7.52 2.98 4.70
C LEU A 35 -6.91 1.78 3.99
N TYR A 36 -5.59 1.69 3.93
CA TYR A 36 -4.89 0.60 3.25
C TYR A 36 -5.14 -0.74 3.94
N VAL A 37 -5.07 -0.78 5.28
CA VAL A 37 -5.37 -1.99 6.06
C VAL A 37 -6.80 -2.44 5.85
N THR A 38 -7.77 -1.51 5.80
CA THR A 38 -9.18 -1.84 5.50
C THR A 38 -9.32 -2.42 4.11
N VAL A 39 -8.80 -1.73 3.08
CA VAL A 39 -8.90 -2.21 1.69
C VAL A 39 -8.26 -3.58 1.55
N PHE A 40 -7.06 -3.78 2.11
CA PHE A 40 -6.32 -5.03 1.97
C PHE A 40 -7.00 -6.22 2.64
N LYS A 41 -7.63 -6.03 3.80
CA LYS A 41 -8.33 -7.11 4.52
C LYS A 41 -9.68 -7.48 3.89
N ASP A 42 -10.34 -6.52 3.27
CA ASP A 42 -11.67 -6.70 2.67
C ASP A 42 -11.63 -7.02 1.17
N ASP A 43 -10.43 -7.11 0.58
CA ASP A 43 -10.23 -7.34 -0.85
C ASP A 43 -10.46 -8.80 -1.27
N GLY A 44 -11.70 -9.14 -1.59
CA GLY A 44 -12.08 -10.45 -2.14
C GLY A 44 -11.61 -10.74 -3.57
N ASP A 45 -10.96 -9.79 -4.25
CA ASP A 45 -10.40 -9.99 -5.61
C ASP A 45 -8.89 -10.33 -5.56
N GLN A 46 -8.30 -10.48 -4.37
CA GLN A 46 -6.88 -10.84 -4.23
C GLN A 46 -6.57 -12.16 -4.94
N VAL A 47 -5.63 -12.10 -5.87
CA VAL A 47 -5.11 -13.24 -6.61
C VAL A 47 -3.60 -13.29 -6.47
N SER A 48 -3.07 -14.49 -6.20
CA SER A 48 -1.61 -14.70 -6.13
C SER A 48 -0.95 -14.27 -7.44
N GLY A 49 0.08 -13.42 -7.36
CA GLY A 49 0.71 -12.84 -8.54
C GLY A 49 1.86 -11.90 -8.18
N ALA A 50 2.49 -11.31 -9.19
CA ALA A 50 3.54 -10.32 -8.98
C ALA A 50 2.98 -9.04 -8.33
N GLU A 51 1.79 -8.64 -8.77
CA GLU A 51 1.05 -7.47 -8.31
C GLU A 51 0.63 -7.63 -6.86
N PHE A 52 0.08 -8.80 -6.50
CA PHE A 52 -0.24 -9.10 -5.10
C PHE A 52 1.00 -9.06 -4.22
N LYS A 53 2.14 -9.60 -4.65
CA LYS A 53 3.40 -9.51 -3.88
C LYS A 53 3.87 -8.08 -3.64
N ILE A 54 3.59 -7.17 -4.57
CA ILE A 54 3.88 -5.74 -4.39
C ILE A 54 2.94 -5.14 -3.35
N LEU A 55 1.65 -5.44 -3.43
CA LEU A 55 0.63 -4.96 -2.47
C LEU A 55 0.84 -5.53 -1.06
N ASP A 56 1.21 -6.82 -0.96
CA ASP A 56 1.53 -7.52 0.28
C ASP A 56 2.82 -6.96 0.91
N ARG A 57 3.83 -6.65 0.10
CA ARG A 57 5.03 -5.97 0.61
C ARG A 57 4.69 -4.58 1.15
N LEU A 58 3.88 -3.81 0.43
CA LEU A 58 3.44 -2.50 0.90
C LEU A 58 2.55 -2.63 2.15
N PHE A 59 1.75 -3.69 2.28
CA PHE A 59 1.00 -3.98 3.50
C PHE A 59 1.95 -4.18 4.70
N ALA A 60 3.04 -4.92 4.52
CA ALA A 60 4.05 -5.08 5.57
C ALA A 60 4.73 -3.74 5.93
N ASP A 61 5.01 -2.88 4.95
CA ASP A 61 5.56 -1.55 5.21
C ASP A 61 4.53 -0.64 5.93
N VAL A 62 3.23 -0.79 5.64
CA VAL A 62 2.12 -0.10 6.34
C VAL A 62 1.93 -0.61 7.77
N ASP A 63 2.12 -1.92 8.01
CA ASP A 63 2.07 -2.53 9.35
C ASP A 63 3.27 -2.10 10.21
N ASP A 64 4.44 -1.86 9.59
CA ASP A 64 5.66 -1.34 10.23
C ASP A 64 5.62 0.19 10.47
N TYR A 65 4.57 0.90 10.06
CA TYR A 65 4.46 2.34 10.26
C TYR A 65 4.12 2.71 11.72
N THR A 66 4.90 3.64 12.29
CA THR A 66 4.70 4.16 13.64
C THR A 66 4.57 5.69 13.61
N ALA A 67 3.34 6.20 13.78
CA ALA A 67 3.04 7.63 13.72
C ALA A 67 3.65 8.44 14.87
N ASP A 68 3.69 7.86 16.07
CA ASP A 68 4.21 8.51 17.27
C ASP A 68 5.75 8.48 17.26
N PRO A 69 6.43 9.64 17.25
CA PRO A 69 7.89 9.68 17.23
C PRO A 69 8.55 9.05 18.47
N GLU A 70 7.99 9.22 19.66
CA GLU A 70 8.55 8.67 20.89
C GLU A 70 8.42 7.14 20.91
N LEU A 71 7.25 6.63 20.46
CA LEU A 71 7.06 5.19 20.29
C LEU A 71 8.01 4.63 19.23
N ARG A 72 8.19 5.34 18.12
CA ARG A 72 9.08 4.91 17.03
C ARG A 72 10.54 4.89 17.42
N GLU A 73 11.00 5.82 18.26
CA GLU A 73 12.37 5.80 18.80
C GLU A 73 12.66 4.54 19.62
N THR A 74 11.64 3.98 20.28
CA THR A 74 11.78 2.83 21.17
C THR A 74 11.45 1.49 20.51
N ALA A 75 10.39 1.45 19.70
CA ALA A 75 9.88 0.23 19.04
C ALA A 75 10.34 0.09 17.59
N GLY A 76 10.83 1.17 16.97
CA GLY A 76 11.14 1.22 15.55
C GLY A 76 9.92 1.49 14.68
N GLY A 77 10.08 1.25 13.38
CA GLY A 77 9.07 1.46 12.35
C GLY A 77 9.32 2.67 11.46
N LEU A 78 8.48 2.81 10.44
CA LEU A 78 8.58 3.87 9.44
C LEU A 78 7.95 5.19 9.94
N ASP A 79 8.54 6.34 9.59
CA ASP A 79 7.77 7.61 9.53
C ASP A 79 6.93 7.73 8.27
N ASP A 80 6.15 8.81 8.26
CA ASP A 80 5.40 9.34 7.15
C ASP A 80 6.18 9.43 5.83
N GLU A 81 7.44 9.87 5.83
CA GLU A 81 8.21 10.05 4.58
C GLU A 81 8.81 8.73 4.09
N GLN A 82 9.26 7.87 5.00
CA GLN A 82 9.70 6.52 4.70
C GLN A 82 8.54 5.69 4.13
N LEU A 83 7.37 5.70 4.78
CA LEU A 83 6.17 5.03 4.28
C LEU A 83 5.76 5.56 2.90
N ARG A 84 5.84 6.88 2.70
CA ARG A 84 5.56 7.54 1.40
C ARG A 84 6.54 7.13 0.32
N THR A 85 7.79 6.87 0.67
CA THR A 85 8.80 6.34 -0.25
C THR A 85 8.46 4.91 -0.65
N CYS A 86 8.11 4.04 0.29
CA CYS A 86 7.65 2.67 0.02
C CYS A 86 6.42 2.67 -0.90
N ALA A 87 5.43 3.52 -0.60
CA ALA A 87 4.22 3.66 -1.41
C ALA A 87 4.51 4.11 -2.85
N ARG A 88 5.48 5.02 -3.04
CA ARG A 88 5.91 5.47 -4.38
C ARG A 88 6.57 4.34 -5.17
N GLU A 89 7.43 3.56 -4.54
CA GLU A 89 8.05 2.40 -5.20
C GLU A 89 7.03 1.33 -5.58
N ALA A 90 6.04 1.07 -4.72
CA ALA A 90 4.94 0.17 -5.05
C ALA A 90 4.11 0.68 -6.23
N TYR A 91 3.75 1.98 -6.23
CA TYR A 91 3.01 2.62 -7.32
C TYR A 91 3.73 2.48 -8.67
N ARG A 92 5.03 2.77 -8.70
CA ARG A 92 5.86 2.65 -9.91
C ARG A 92 5.86 1.22 -10.47
N LYS A 93 6.00 0.21 -9.59
CA LYS A 93 6.02 -1.20 -9.98
C LYS A 93 4.66 -1.70 -10.49
N LEU A 94 3.56 -1.10 -10.05
CA LEU A 94 2.20 -1.53 -10.42
C LEU A 94 1.66 -0.81 -11.67
N TYR A 95 2.03 0.46 -11.89
CA TYR A 95 1.32 1.31 -12.87
C TYR A 95 2.23 2.05 -13.86
N GLU A 96 3.55 2.07 -13.65
CA GLU A 96 4.50 2.78 -14.52
C GLU A 96 5.48 1.82 -15.23
N SER A 97 5.22 0.51 -15.16
CA SER A 97 6.05 -0.56 -15.73
C SER A 97 5.54 -1.04 -17.09
#